data_AF-A0A1D2XDS9-F1
#
_entry.id   AF-A0A1D2XDS9-F1
#
_cell.length_a   1.000
_cell.length_b   1.000
_cell.length_c   1.000
_cell.angle_alpha   90.00
_cell.angle_beta   90.00
_cell.angle_gamma   90.00
#
_symmetry.space_group_name_H-M   'P 1'
#
loop_
_entity.id
_entity.type
_entity.pdbx_description
1 polymer ?
#
loop_
_entity_poly.entity_id
_entity_poly.type
_entity_poly.pdbx_seq_one_letter_code
_entity_poly.pdbx_strand_id
1 'polypeptide(L)'
;MKRAFQDILPDTEHRFDHFHLIKAQKETVRYLKNQKESALTDLIRLDEQMERAKAKSKGRTLSTKRAQASKNAAKTETLYRHVSTLSSWLQHDILQLPGHNPTDREMLFDFILEELSSVASESHRIKALVTSLTHQKSHLLSVSHVLNREFQQVASRYALTTQTVWDICSMTRYDIQSSCYHSQTDALASKLGERFEAIEDEVLKIMTETPRCSSMVENFNSRLRPYLDPRKQITAKSLNLIRFYLNHQVFLRSQHAYMQGKTPAEVLTGKTHPNWLEMLGFKRFKRTA
;
A
#
# COMPACT_ATOMS: atom_id res chain seq x y z
N MET A 1 15.59 -1.39 -18.13
CA MET A 1 14.13 -1.55 -18.34
C MET A 1 13.48 -0.29 -18.88
N LYS A 2 13.63 0.90 -18.26
CA LYS A 2 13.06 2.17 -18.78
C LYS A 2 13.35 2.45 -20.26
N ARG A 3 14.61 2.38 -20.71
CA ARG A 3 14.96 2.59 -22.13
C ARG A 3 14.22 1.64 -23.08
N ALA A 4 14.23 0.35 -22.79
CA ALA A 4 13.54 -0.65 -23.61
C ALA A 4 12.02 -0.42 -23.70
N PHE A 5 11.38 0.09 -22.64
CA PHE A 5 9.96 0.45 -22.73
C PHE A 5 9.72 1.75 -23.49
N GLN A 6 10.60 2.75 -23.36
CA GLN A 6 10.54 3.98 -24.17
C GLN A 6 10.67 3.68 -25.67
N ASP A 7 11.48 2.68 -26.02
CA ASP A 7 11.69 2.27 -27.42
C ASP A 7 10.48 1.51 -28.00
N ILE A 8 9.78 0.70 -27.17
CA ILE A 8 8.69 -0.19 -27.61
C ILE A 8 7.31 0.49 -27.48
N LEU A 9 7.14 1.36 -26.48
CA LEU A 9 5.88 2.06 -26.17
C LEU A 9 6.15 3.57 -25.99
N PRO A 10 6.60 4.26 -27.06
CA PRO A 10 7.02 5.67 -26.98
C PRO A 10 5.89 6.60 -26.53
N ASP A 11 4.65 6.28 -26.88
CA ASP A 11 3.48 7.10 -26.58
C ASP A 11 2.77 6.72 -25.26
N THR A 12 3.33 5.77 -24.50
CA THR A 12 2.71 5.33 -23.24
C THR A 12 3.31 6.04 -22.04
N GLU A 13 2.53 6.86 -21.35
CA GLU A 13 2.95 7.47 -20.08
C GLU A 13 3.17 6.39 -19.01
N HIS A 14 4.41 6.22 -18.57
CA HIS A 14 4.75 5.21 -17.57
C HIS A 14 4.39 5.71 -16.17
N ARG A 15 3.51 4.98 -15.50
CA ARG A 15 3.11 5.27 -14.12
C ARG A 15 3.87 4.38 -13.15
N PHE A 16 4.37 4.99 -12.10
CA PHE A 16 5.08 4.27 -11.05
C PHE A 16 4.10 3.72 -10.03
N ASP A 17 4.28 2.46 -9.66
CA ASP A 17 3.43 1.81 -8.67
C ASP A 17 3.82 2.21 -7.24
N HIS A 18 2.85 2.73 -6.49
CA HIS A 18 3.02 3.06 -5.08
C HIS A 18 3.11 1.82 -4.17
N PHE A 19 2.71 0.64 -4.64
CA PHE A 19 2.63 -0.59 -3.85
C PHE A 19 3.95 -0.94 -3.15
N HIS A 20 5.06 -0.95 -3.89
CA HIS A 20 6.36 -1.35 -3.33
C HIS A 20 6.84 -0.39 -2.26
N LEU A 21 6.61 0.92 -2.46
CA LEU A 21 6.91 1.94 -1.46
C LEU A 21 6.03 1.77 -0.22
N ILE A 22 4.71 1.64 -0.39
CA ILE A 22 3.75 1.44 0.70
C ILE A 22 4.08 0.16 1.48
N LYS A 23 4.52 -0.90 0.80
CA LYS A 23 4.99 -2.13 1.43
C LYS A 23 6.23 -1.88 2.29
N ALA A 24 7.26 -1.23 1.74
CA ALA A 24 8.49 -0.92 2.46
C ALA A 24 8.21 -0.02 3.69
N GLN A 25 7.32 0.95 3.54
CA GLN A 25 6.83 1.80 4.62
C GLN A 25 6.13 0.97 5.71
N LYS A 26 5.17 0.11 5.36
CA LYS A 26 4.46 -0.76 6.32
C LYS A 26 5.41 -1.70 7.06
N GLU A 27 6.40 -2.25 6.37
CA GLU A 27 7.43 -3.09 6.99
C GLU A 27 8.29 -2.30 8.00
N THR A 28 8.61 -1.05 7.68
CA THR A 28 9.36 -0.15 8.56
C THR A 28 8.55 0.20 9.81
N VAL A 29 7.29 0.60 9.65
CA VAL A 29 6.39 0.91 10.77
C VAL A 29 6.19 -0.31 11.67
N ARG A 30 5.97 -1.50 11.09
CA ARG A 30 5.84 -2.75 11.85
C ARG A 30 7.10 -3.07 12.64
N TYR A 31 8.27 -2.87 12.06
CA TYR A 31 9.54 -3.06 12.77
C TYR A 31 9.67 -2.15 13.99
N LEU A 32 9.36 -0.85 13.83
CA LEU A 32 9.41 0.12 14.93
C LEU A 32 8.37 -0.19 16.01
N LYS A 33 7.17 -0.63 15.62
CA LYS A 33 6.13 -1.09 16.54
C LYS A 33 6.66 -2.24 17.42
N ASN A 34 7.28 -3.24 16.81
CA ASN A 34 7.82 -4.39 17.53
C ASN A 34 8.96 -3.99 18.48
N GLN A 35 9.83 -3.06 18.07
CA GLN A 35 10.89 -2.53 18.95
C GLN A 35 10.32 -1.83 20.18
N LYS A 36 9.32 -0.97 19.97
CA LYS A 36 8.60 -0.27 21.01
C LYS A 36 7.91 -1.24 21.97
N GLU A 37 7.19 -2.23 21.46
CA GLU A 37 6.53 -3.26 22.29
C GLU A 37 7.54 -4.07 23.12
N SER A 38 8.69 -4.40 22.52
CA SER A 38 9.78 -5.09 23.22
C SER A 38 10.37 -4.25 24.34
N ALA A 39 10.65 -2.96 24.08
CA ALA A 39 11.20 -2.04 25.07
C ALA A 39 10.23 -1.80 26.24
N LEU A 40 8.92 -1.72 25.97
CA LEU A 40 7.90 -1.62 27.00
C LEU A 40 7.82 -2.89 27.85
N THR A 41 7.86 -4.06 27.22
CA THR A 41 7.88 -5.36 27.92
C THR A 41 9.09 -5.48 28.85
N ASP A 42 10.26 -5.03 28.38
CA ASP A 42 11.48 -5.01 29.17
C ASP A 42 11.38 -4.08 30.39
N LEU A 43 10.77 -2.91 30.23
CA LEU A 43 10.52 -1.98 31.34
C LEU A 43 9.58 -2.60 32.38
N ILE A 44 8.44 -3.15 31.96
CA ILE A 44 7.47 -3.81 32.85
C ILE A 44 8.14 -4.95 33.64
N ARG A 45 8.92 -5.79 32.95
CA ARG A 45 9.67 -6.88 33.59
C ARG A 45 10.65 -6.36 34.65
N LEU A 46 11.35 -5.25 34.38
CA LEU A 46 12.27 -4.64 35.34
C LEU A 46 11.54 -3.99 36.52
N ASP A 47 10.36 -3.39 36.29
CA ASP A 47 9.49 -2.89 37.36
C ASP A 47 9.07 -4.04 38.29
N GLU A 48 8.60 -5.16 37.76
CA GLU A 48 8.23 -6.34 38.56
C GLU A 48 9.42 -6.90 39.36
N GLN A 49 10.60 -7.00 38.74
CA GLN A 49 11.82 -7.44 39.44
C GLN A 49 12.22 -6.47 40.55
N MET A 50 12.06 -5.16 40.32
CA MET A 50 12.36 -4.14 41.30
C MET A 50 11.41 -4.22 42.50
N GLU A 51 10.11 -4.44 42.29
CA GLU A 51 9.15 -4.64 43.39
C GLU A 51 9.50 -5.87 44.23
N ARG A 52 9.86 -7.00 43.59
CA ARG A 52 10.34 -8.20 44.30
C ARG A 52 11.64 -7.94 45.07
N ALA A 53 12.54 -7.12 44.52
CA ALA A 53 13.81 -6.77 45.16
C ALA A 53 13.62 -5.78 46.32
N LYS A 54 12.64 -4.87 46.25
CA LYS A 54 12.27 -3.97 47.35
C LYS A 54 11.78 -4.75 48.57
N ALA A 55 11.00 -5.81 48.38
CA ALA A 55 10.58 -6.70 49.46
C ALA A 55 11.76 -7.38 50.20
N LYS A 56 12.95 -7.40 49.58
CA LYS A 56 14.20 -7.93 50.17
C LYS A 56 15.24 -6.82 50.47
N SER A 57 14.82 -5.55 50.50
CA SER A 57 15.70 -4.37 50.71
C SER A 57 16.84 -4.23 49.68
N LYS A 58 16.74 -4.84 48.50
CA LYS A 58 17.75 -4.83 47.42
C LYS A 58 17.32 -4.04 46.19
N GLY A 59 16.24 -3.26 46.25
CA GLY A 59 15.68 -2.52 45.11
C GLY A 59 16.66 -1.56 44.42
N ARG A 60 17.62 -0.99 45.16
CA ARG A 60 18.62 -0.04 44.63
C ARG A 60 19.53 -0.65 43.55
N THR A 61 19.69 -1.97 43.53
CA THR A 61 20.52 -2.70 42.56
C THR A 61 19.98 -2.68 41.13
N LEU A 62 18.68 -2.43 40.95
CA LEU A 62 18.00 -2.43 39.64
C LEU A 62 17.68 -1.01 39.13
N SER A 63 17.89 0.02 39.93
CA SER A 63 17.49 1.40 39.63
C SER A 63 18.09 1.92 38.31
N THR A 64 19.40 1.74 38.10
CA THR A 64 20.09 2.18 36.87
C THR A 64 19.58 1.45 35.62
N LYS A 65 19.39 0.13 35.72
CA LYS A 65 18.88 -0.68 34.59
C LYS A 65 17.46 -0.27 34.22
N ARG A 66 16.60 -0.04 35.22
CA ARG A 66 15.25 0.47 35.03
C ARG A 66 15.24 1.86 34.39
N ALA A 67 16.09 2.78 34.86
CA ALA A 67 16.18 4.12 34.29
C ALA A 67 16.56 4.07 32.80
N GLN A 68 17.53 3.23 32.44
CA GLN A 68 17.91 3.03 31.04
C GLN A 68 16.77 2.39 30.21
N ALA A 69 16.07 1.40 30.76
CA ALA A 69 14.93 0.78 30.09
C ALA A 69 13.77 1.77 29.88
N SER A 70 13.51 2.63 30.86
CA SER A 70 12.50 3.70 30.77
C SER A 70 12.86 4.70 29.67
N LYS A 71 14.12 5.16 29.62
CA LYS A 71 14.62 6.04 28.55
C LYS A 71 14.49 5.38 27.18
N ASN A 72 14.80 4.09 27.07
CA ASN A 72 14.67 3.34 25.82
C ASN A 72 13.19 3.19 25.39
N ALA A 73 12.30 2.84 26.31
CA ALA A 73 10.87 2.73 26.05
C ALA A 73 10.29 4.07 25.55
N ALA A 74 10.61 5.18 26.22
CA ALA A 74 10.20 6.51 25.78
C ALA A 74 10.76 6.86 24.38
N LYS A 75 12.05 6.60 24.13
CA LYS A 75 12.68 6.85 22.83
C LYS A 75 11.99 6.06 21.70
N THR A 76 11.78 4.77 21.89
CA THR A 76 11.15 3.91 20.88
C THR A 76 9.68 4.23 20.64
N GLU A 77 8.92 4.64 21.67
CA GLU A 77 7.55 5.12 21.53
C GLU A 77 7.49 6.40 20.70
N THR A 78 8.34 7.39 21.01
CA THR A 78 8.40 8.64 20.25
C THR A 78 8.76 8.39 18.79
N LEU A 79 9.80 7.59 18.52
CA LEU A 79 10.22 7.25 17.16
C LEU A 79 9.12 6.52 16.39
N TYR A 80 8.49 5.51 17.01
CA TYR A 80 7.38 4.78 16.39
C TYR A 80 6.23 5.71 16.04
N ARG A 81 5.76 6.54 17.00
CA ARG A 81 4.65 7.48 16.77
C ARG A 81 4.97 8.41 15.61
N HIS A 82 6.11 9.08 15.68
CA HIS A 82 6.55 10.04 14.67
C HIS A 82 6.57 9.42 13.26
N VAL A 83 7.29 8.31 13.08
CA VAL A 83 7.37 7.64 11.77
C VAL A 83 6.02 7.07 11.32
N SER A 84 5.19 6.56 12.25
CA SER A 84 3.87 6.02 11.92
C SER A 84 2.89 7.09 11.45
N THR A 85 2.92 8.29 12.05
CA THR A 85 2.09 9.44 11.64
C THR A 85 2.49 9.91 10.25
N LEU A 86 3.79 10.15 10.02
CA LEU A 86 4.29 10.57 8.70
C LEU A 86 3.99 9.52 7.62
N SER A 87 4.15 8.25 7.96
CA SER A 87 3.78 7.12 7.09
C SER A 87 2.29 7.15 6.75
N SER A 88 1.43 7.42 7.73
CA SER A 88 -0.02 7.55 7.50
C SER A 88 -0.33 8.68 6.53
N TRP A 89 0.24 9.87 6.75
CA TRP A 89 0.03 11.03 5.87
C TRP A 89 0.53 10.78 4.46
N LEU A 90 1.72 10.20 4.31
CA LEU A 90 2.25 9.83 3.00
C LEU A 90 1.28 8.88 2.26
N GLN A 91 0.83 7.81 2.91
CA GLN A 91 -0.03 6.81 2.27
C GLN A 91 -1.43 7.34 1.96
N HIS A 92 -2.03 8.08 2.88
CA HIS A 92 -3.43 8.43 2.84
C HIS A 92 -3.68 9.81 2.25
N ASP A 93 -2.81 10.79 2.49
CA ASP A 93 -3.03 12.19 2.08
C ASP A 93 -2.30 12.53 0.78
N ILE A 94 -1.13 11.96 0.55
CA ILE A 94 -0.30 12.28 -0.60
C ILE A 94 -0.47 11.28 -1.76
N LEU A 95 -0.35 9.99 -1.47
CA LEU A 95 -0.29 8.95 -2.52
C LEU A 95 -1.67 8.51 -3.05
N GLN A 96 -2.76 8.81 -2.34
CA GLN A 96 -4.11 8.47 -2.83
C GLN A 96 -4.53 9.35 -4.01
N LEU A 97 -5.32 8.79 -4.95
CA LEU A 97 -5.93 9.58 -6.02
C LEU A 97 -6.76 10.75 -5.47
N PRO A 98 -7.70 10.53 -4.53
CA PRO A 98 -8.52 11.63 -4.02
C PRO A 98 -7.78 12.53 -3.02
N GLY A 99 -6.47 12.72 -3.11
CA GLY A 99 -5.73 13.67 -2.27
C GLY A 99 -5.72 15.11 -2.75
N HIS A 100 -4.82 15.89 -2.16
CA HIS A 100 -4.70 17.31 -2.46
C HIS A 100 -4.29 17.57 -3.93
N ASN A 101 -4.32 18.83 -4.35
CA ASN A 101 -3.74 19.24 -5.62
C ASN A 101 -2.21 18.97 -5.65
N PRO A 102 -1.56 19.04 -6.82
CA PRO A 102 -0.13 18.72 -6.93
C PRO A 102 0.77 19.58 -6.04
N THR A 103 0.50 20.89 -5.95
CA THR A 103 1.30 21.84 -5.17
C THR A 103 1.32 21.46 -3.69
N ASP A 104 0.16 21.20 -3.11
CA ASP A 104 0.03 20.83 -1.71
C ASP A 104 0.67 19.45 -1.44
N ARG A 105 0.54 18.51 -2.38
CA ARG A 105 1.21 17.21 -2.26
C ARG A 105 2.72 17.33 -2.27
N GLU A 106 3.29 18.17 -3.14
CA GLU A 106 4.74 18.39 -3.19
C GLU A 106 5.25 18.99 -1.88
N MET A 107 4.55 20.01 -1.36
CA MET A 107 4.89 20.64 -0.10
C MET A 107 4.83 19.66 1.07
N LEU A 108 3.73 18.89 1.19
CA LEU A 108 3.57 17.88 2.23
C LEU A 108 4.59 16.74 2.08
N PHE A 109 4.94 16.36 0.85
CA PHE A 109 5.94 15.32 0.61
C PHE A 109 7.33 15.79 1.07
N ASP A 110 7.70 17.03 0.78
CA ASP A 110 8.97 17.60 1.23
C ASP A 110 9.05 17.70 2.75
N PHE A 111 7.96 18.16 3.38
CA PHE A 111 7.85 18.15 4.84
C PHE A 111 8.07 16.74 5.42
N ILE A 112 7.35 15.73 4.90
CA ILE A 112 7.51 14.35 5.37
C ILE A 112 8.93 13.84 5.14
N LEU A 113 9.53 14.17 4.00
CA LEU A 113 10.88 13.75 3.67
C LEU A 113 11.91 14.37 4.62
N GLU A 114 11.77 15.65 4.96
CA GLU A 114 12.60 16.36 5.93
C GLU A 114 12.47 15.76 7.34
N GLU A 115 11.23 15.59 7.82
CA GLU A 115 10.97 15.01 9.14
C GLU A 115 11.51 13.58 9.26
N LEU A 116 11.28 12.72 8.25
CA LEU A 116 11.85 11.36 8.23
C LEU A 116 13.38 11.38 8.15
N SER A 117 13.97 12.35 7.45
CA SER A 117 15.42 12.50 7.35
C SER A 117 16.04 12.86 8.70
N SER A 118 15.34 13.66 9.52
CA SER A 118 15.79 14.06 10.87
C SER A 118 16.01 12.86 11.79
N VAL A 119 15.26 11.77 11.59
CA VAL A 119 15.33 10.53 12.39
C VAL A 119 15.96 9.36 11.62
N ALA A 120 16.54 9.59 10.44
CA ALA A 120 17.08 8.51 9.61
C ALA A 120 18.26 7.76 10.24
N SER A 121 19.02 8.41 11.14
CA SER A 121 20.13 7.80 11.87
C SER A 121 19.68 6.74 12.89
N GLU A 122 18.41 6.77 13.30
CA GLU A 122 17.86 5.88 14.32
C GLU A 122 17.60 4.46 13.79
N SER A 123 17.52 4.28 12.47
CA SER A 123 17.31 2.97 11.85
C SER A 123 17.71 2.94 10.38
N HIS A 124 18.49 1.93 9.99
CA HIS A 124 18.81 1.66 8.58
C HIS A 124 17.54 1.49 7.71
N ARG A 125 16.42 1.01 8.29
CA ARG A 125 15.14 0.89 7.56
C ARG A 125 14.55 2.26 7.24
N ILE A 126 14.62 3.21 8.18
CA ILE A 126 14.17 4.60 7.94
C ILE A 126 15.08 5.24 6.89
N LYS A 127 16.41 5.08 7.02
CA LYS A 127 17.36 5.58 6.03
C LYS A 127 17.07 5.07 4.62
N ALA A 128 16.82 3.76 4.47
CA ALA A 128 16.48 3.17 3.17
C ALA A 128 15.14 3.70 2.61
N LEU A 129 14.15 3.92 3.48
CA LEU A 129 12.87 4.53 3.10
C LEU A 129 13.07 5.97 2.60
N VAL A 130 13.82 6.80 3.33
CA VAL A 130 14.17 8.17 2.93
C VAL A 130 14.86 8.18 1.57
N THR A 131 15.90 7.36 1.38
CA THR A 131 16.59 7.24 0.09
C THR A 131 15.63 6.87 -1.05
N SER A 132 14.71 5.94 -0.81
CA SER A 132 13.71 5.55 -1.81
C SER A 132 12.77 6.70 -2.15
N LEU A 133 12.27 7.43 -1.15
CA LEU A 133 11.39 8.58 -1.33
C LEU A 133 12.07 9.70 -2.11
N THR A 134 13.31 10.05 -1.76
CA THR A 134 14.10 11.07 -2.47
C THR A 134 14.24 10.72 -3.95
N HIS A 135 14.61 9.49 -4.28
CA HIS A 135 14.83 9.09 -5.67
C HIS A 135 13.54 8.93 -6.48
N GLN A 136 12.41 8.70 -5.81
CA GLN A 136 11.15 8.38 -6.47
C GLN A 136 10.13 9.53 -6.42
N LYS A 137 10.39 10.65 -5.72
CA LYS A 137 9.45 11.77 -5.53
C LYS A 137 8.65 12.13 -6.78
N SER A 138 9.35 12.49 -7.87
CA SER A 138 8.69 12.91 -9.11
C SER A 138 7.79 11.83 -9.71
N HIS A 139 8.19 10.57 -9.59
CA HIS A 139 7.43 9.42 -10.07
C HIS A 139 6.23 9.08 -9.18
N LEU A 140 6.36 9.23 -7.87
CA LEU A 140 5.29 9.00 -6.92
C LEU A 140 4.19 10.06 -7.05
N LEU A 141 4.59 11.31 -7.31
CA LEU A 141 3.68 12.44 -7.45
C LEU A 141 3.13 12.63 -8.87
N SER A 142 3.69 11.96 -9.89
CA SER A 142 3.29 12.18 -11.29
C SER A 142 1.78 12.02 -11.52
N VAL A 143 1.14 11.10 -10.80
CA VAL A 143 -0.30 10.85 -10.90
C VAL A 143 -1.15 12.07 -10.55
N SER A 144 -0.74 12.90 -9.60
CA SER A 144 -1.48 14.12 -9.23
C SER A 144 -1.40 15.14 -10.36
N HIS A 145 -0.27 15.26 -11.05
CA HIS A 145 -0.14 16.16 -12.20
C HIS A 145 -0.98 15.70 -13.38
N VAL A 146 -1.11 14.39 -13.62
CA VAL A 146 -2.03 13.88 -14.64
C VAL A 146 -3.46 14.23 -14.29
N LEU A 147 -3.91 13.91 -13.07
CA LEU A 147 -5.25 14.27 -12.60
C LEU A 147 -5.49 15.78 -12.71
N ASN A 148 -4.49 16.60 -12.38
CA ASN A 148 -4.60 18.04 -12.45
C ASN A 148 -4.85 18.54 -13.88
N ARG A 149 -4.21 17.93 -14.90
CA ARG A 149 -4.47 18.27 -16.31
C ARG A 149 -5.89 17.89 -16.73
N GLU A 150 -6.38 16.72 -16.32
CA GLU A 150 -7.76 16.31 -16.59
C GLU A 150 -8.76 17.21 -15.86
N PHE A 151 -8.52 17.52 -14.60
CA PHE A 151 -9.37 18.41 -13.80
C PHE A 151 -9.34 19.86 -14.29
N GLN A 152 -8.25 20.32 -14.90
CA GLN A 152 -8.22 21.61 -15.60
C GLN A 152 -9.19 21.65 -16.79
N GLN A 153 -9.34 20.53 -17.52
CA GLN A 153 -10.30 20.44 -18.62
C GLN A 153 -11.74 20.44 -18.10
N VAL A 154 -12.03 19.71 -17.03
CA VAL A 154 -13.33 19.74 -16.34
C VAL A 154 -13.65 21.15 -15.86
N ALA A 155 -12.71 21.77 -15.14
CA ALA A 155 -12.85 23.13 -14.63
C ALA A 155 -13.15 24.14 -15.75
N SER A 156 -12.46 24.04 -16.89
CA SER A 156 -12.72 24.90 -18.06
C SER A 156 -14.12 24.69 -18.63
N ARG A 157 -14.59 23.44 -18.75
CA ARG A 157 -15.90 23.11 -19.31
C ARG A 157 -17.06 23.64 -18.47
N TYR A 158 -16.92 23.59 -17.15
CA TYR A 158 -17.96 24.02 -16.21
C TYR A 158 -17.77 25.45 -15.68
N ALA A 159 -16.75 26.17 -16.16
CA ALA A 159 -16.36 27.50 -15.68
C ALA A 159 -16.11 27.55 -14.16
N LEU A 160 -15.37 26.58 -13.65
CA LEU A 160 -14.97 26.44 -12.25
C LEU A 160 -13.46 26.67 -12.07
N THR A 161 -13.03 26.80 -10.82
CA THR A 161 -11.59 26.70 -10.51
C THR A 161 -11.18 25.24 -10.46
N THR A 162 -9.93 24.94 -10.86
CA THR A 162 -9.37 23.57 -10.71
C THR A 162 -9.42 23.10 -9.27
N GLN A 163 -9.27 24.01 -8.29
CA GLN A 163 -9.37 23.68 -6.88
C GLN A 163 -10.76 23.14 -6.51
N THR A 164 -11.85 23.72 -7.05
CA THR A 164 -13.20 23.18 -6.80
C THR A 164 -13.36 21.75 -7.33
N VAL A 165 -12.74 21.41 -8.46
CA VAL A 165 -12.75 20.02 -8.97
C VAL A 165 -11.93 19.09 -8.07
N TRP A 166 -10.80 19.57 -7.54
CA TRP A 166 -10.03 18.84 -6.51
C TRP A 166 -10.82 18.64 -5.22
N ASP A 167 -11.61 19.62 -4.80
CA ASP A 167 -12.46 19.51 -3.60
C ASP A 167 -13.50 18.40 -3.78
N ILE A 168 -14.17 18.33 -4.94
CA ILE A 168 -15.08 17.23 -5.31
C ILE A 168 -14.35 15.89 -5.29
N CYS A 169 -13.18 15.80 -5.93
CA CYS A 169 -12.36 14.59 -5.93
C CYS A 169 -12.02 14.14 -4.50
N SER A 170 -11.69 15.08 -3.60
CA SER A 170 -11.30 14.77 -2.23
C SER A 170 -12.41 14.12 -1.40
N MET A 171 -13.67 14.39 -1.72
CA MET A 171 -14.83 13.82 -1.01
C MET A 171 -14.98 12.32 -1.25
N THR A 172 -14.50 11.83 -2.38
CA THR A 172 -14.53 10.40 -2.71
C THR A 172 -13.65 9.55 -1.78
N ARG A 173 -12.91 10.18 -0.86
CA ARG A 173 -12.24 9.52 0.28
C ARG A 173 -13.20 8.97 1.32
N TYR A 174 -14.34 9.62 1.48
CA TYR A 174 -15.31 9.28 2.50
C TYR A 174 -16.21 8.15 2.02
N ASP A 175 -16.69 7.35 2.96
CA ASP A 175 -17.77 6.42 2.68
C ASP A 175 -19.02 7.22 2.29
N ILE A 176 -19.70 6.82 1.21
CA ILE A 176 -20.87 7.52 0.66
C ILE A 176 -22.04 7.59 1.67
N GLN A 177 -22.07 6.72 2.67
CA GLN A 177 -23.06 6.70 3.75
C GLN A 177 -22.60 7.48 4.99
N SER A 178 -21.41 8.06 4.97
CA SER A 178 -20.88 8.79 6.13
C SER A 178 -21.43 10.21 6.20
N SER A 179 -21.66 10.69 7.43
CA SER A 179 -22.05 12.09 7.67
C SER A 179 -21.03 13.09 7.13
N CYS A 180 -19.74 12.74 7.16
CA CYS A 180 -18.67 13.54 6.58
C CYS A 180 -18.81 13.71 5.07
N TYR A 181 -19.15 12.65 4.33
CA TYR A 181 -19.43 12.74 2.90
C TYR A 181 -20.59 13.71 2.68
N HIS A 182 -21.76 13.46 3.29
CA HIS A 182 -22.95 14.29 3.11
C HIS A 182 -22.70 15.77 3.45
N SER A 183 -22.02 16.07 4.56
CA SER A 183 -21.76 17.47 4.95
C SER A 183 -20.89 18.22 3.95
N GLN A 184 -19.88 17.55 3.36
CA GLN A 184 -19.02 18.16 2.34
C GLN A 184 -19.74 18.26 0.99
N THR A 185 -20.52 17.24 0.64
CA THR A 185 -21.38 17.22 -0.55
C THR A 185 -22.37 18.37 -0.52
N ASP A 186 -23.10 18.56 0.57
CA ASP A 186 -24.13 19.59 0.68
C ASP A 186 -23.56 20.99 0.45
N ALA A 187 -22.37 21.28 0.97
CA ALA A 187 -21.70 22.56 0.79
C ALA A 187 -21.35 22.83 -0.68
N LEU A 188 -20.80 21.83 -1.40
CA LEU A 188 -20.46 21.96 -2.82
C LEU A 188 -21.71 21.92 -3.72
N ALA A 189 -22.67 21.05 -3.43
CA ALA A 189 -23.93 20.95 -4.13
C ALA A 189 -24.73 22.26 -4.03
N SER A 190 -24.76 22.90 -2.85
CA SER A 190 -25.39 24.22 -2.68
C SER A 190 -24.74 25.30 -3.55
N LYS A 191 -23.43 25.22 -3.81
CA LYS A 191 -22.69 26.17 -4.64
C LYS A 191 -22.82 25.89 -6.14
N LEU A 192 -22.87 24.61 -6.52
CA LEU A 192 -22.82 24.16 -7.91
C LEU A 192 -24.21 23.87 -8.50
N GLY A 193 -25.21 23.71 -7.64
CA GLY A 193 -26.60 23.42 -7.99
C GLY A 193 -26.74 22.10 -8.75
N GLU A 194 -27.66 22.09 -9.72
CA GLU A 194 -27.98 20.94 -10.57
C GLU A 194 -26.78 20.38 -11.35
N ARG A 195 -25.69 21.15 -11.49
CA ARG A 195 -24.49 20.71 -12.21
C ARG A 195 -23.58 19.81 -11.37
N PHE A 196 -23.78 19.75 -10.05
CA PHE A 196 -22.90 19.02 -9.13
C PHE A 196 -22.75 17.54 -9.52
N GLU A 197 -23.86 16.83 -9.69
CA GLU A 197 -23.86 15.39 -10.00
C GLU A 197 -23.09 15.09 -11.30
N ALA A 198 -23.33 15.88 -12.35
CA ALA A 198 -22.64 15.71 -13.62
C ALA A 198 -21.11 15.92 -13.51
N ILE A 199 -20.67 16.85 -12.65
CA ILE A 199 -19.24 17.10 -12.42
C ILE A 199 -18.64 15.97 -11.56
N GLU A 200 -19.35 15.51 -10.53
CA GLU A 200 -18.90 14.39 -9.69
C GLU A 200 -18.73 13.11 -10.51
N ASP A 201 -19.68 12.80 -11.39
CA ASP A 201 -19.60 11.65 -12.31
C ASP A 201 -18.37 11.73 -13.23
N GLU A 202 -18.07 12.92 -13.77
CA GLU A 202 -16.89 13.10 -14.61
C GLU A 202 -15.59 12.94 -13.81
N VAL A 203 -15.53 13.47 -12.58
CA VAL A 203 -14.39 13.28 -11.67
C VAL A 203 -14.19 11.80 -11.34
N LEU A 204 -15.26 11.08 -10.99
CA LEU A 204 -15.23 9.65 -10.69
C LEU A 204 -14.79 8.82 -11.90
N LYS A 205 -15.23 9.20 -13.11
CA LYS A 205 -14.79 8.57 -14.35
C LYS A 205 -13.29 8.77 -14.57
N ILE A 206 -12.78 10.00 -14.47
CA ILE A 206 -11.34 10.30 -14.58
C ILE A 206 -10.53 9.49 -13.56
N MET A 207 -11.00 9.41 -12.32
CA MET A 207 -10.35 8.62 -11.27
C MET A 207 -10.31 7.12 -11.60
N THR A 208 -11.39 6.59 -12.17
CA THR A 208 -11.50 5.17 -12.56
C THR A 208 -10.59 4.83 -13.74
N GLU A 209 -10.51 5.73 -14.73
CA GLU A 209 -9.65 5.59 -15.90
C GLU A 209 -8.16 5.80 -15.56
N THR A 210 -7.88 6.49 -14.46
CA THR A 210 -6.53 6.74 -13.95
C THR A 210 -5.94 5.47 -13.29
N PRO A 211 -4.95 4.80 -13.91
CA PRO A 211 -4.38 3.57 -13.35
C PRO A 211 -3.58 3.87 -12.07
N ARG A 212 -3.90 3.19 -10.97
CA ARG A 212 -3.24 3.39 -9.65
C ARG A 212 -1.99 2.55 -9.44
N CYS A 213 -2.05 1.26 -9.80
CA CYS A 213 -0.99 0.30 -9.49
C CYS A 213 -0.82 -0.70 -10.62
N SER A 214 0.41 -0.90 -11.08
CA SER A 214 0.77 -2.06 -11.90
C SER A 214 0.87 -3.34 -11.07
N SER A 215 0.84 -3.31 -9.73
CA SER A 215 1.05 -4.50 -8.88
C SER A 215 0.16 -5.69 -9.20
N MET A 216 -1.08 -5.49 -9.64
CA MET A 216 -1.93 -6.60 -10.11
C MET A 216 -1.36 -7.24 -11.38
N VAL A 217 -0.93 -6.42 -12.33
CA VAL A 217 -0.27 -6.83 -13.58
C VAL A 217 1.11 -7.42 -13.28
N GLU A 218 1.88 -6.84 -12.36
CA GLU A 218 3.18 -7.36 -11.92
C GLU A 218 3.05 -8.68 -11.16
N ASN A 219 2.05 -8.82 -10.30
CA ASN A 219 1.74 -10.07 -9.61
C ASN A 219 1.40 -11.15 -10.63
N PHE A 220 0.50 -10.85 -11.56
CA PHE A 220 0.16 -11.73 -12.66
C PHE A 220 1.40 -12.13 -13.48
N ASN A 221 2.20 -11.15 -13.90
CA ASN A 221 3.42 -11.37 -14.66
C ASN A 221 4.46 -12.19 -13.87
N SER A 222 4.59 -11.94 -12.56
CA SER A 222 5.49 -12.71 -11.68
C SER A 222 5.05 -14.16 -11.52
N ARG A 223 3.73 -14.43 -11.52
CA ARG A 223 3.18 -15.79 -11.51
C ARG A 223 3.38 -16.49 -12.85
N LEU A 224 3.35 -15.75 -13.97
CA LEU A 224 3.62 -16.30 -15.28
C LEU A 224 5.11 -16.56 -15.52
N ARG A 225 5.99 -15.68 -15.03
CA ARG A 225 7.43 -15.67 -15.33
C ARG A 225 8.14 -17.03 -15.18
N PRO A 226 7.87 -17.87 -14.16
CA PRO A 226 8.47 -19.20 -14.04
C PRO A 226 8.12 -20.16 -15.19
N TYR A 227 7.01 -19.92 -15.89
CA TYR A 227 6.52 -20.75 -17.00
C TYR A 227 6.87 -20.19 -18.38
N LEU A 228 7.47 -18.99 -18.43
CA LEU A 228 7.86 -18.33 -19.68
C LEU A 228 9.36 -18.52 -19.91
N ASP A 229 9.72 -19.10 -21.06
CA ASP A 229 11.09 -19.19 -21.53
C ASP A 229 11.32 -18.10 -22.58
N PRO A 230 12.22 -17.12 -22.33
CA PRO A 230 12.49 -16.03 -23.27
C PRO A 230 12.96 -16.50 -24.66
N ARG A 231 13.47 -17.73 -24.77
CA ARG A 231 13.95 -18.32 -26.03
C ARG A 231 12.86 -19.03 -26.82
N LYS A 232 11.67 -19.21 -26.25
CA LYS A 232 10.55 -19.93 -26.86
C LYS A 232 9.42 -18.98 -27.20
N GLN A 233 8.79 -19.21 -28.34
CA GLN A 233 7.59 -18.47 -28.72
C GLN A 233 6.45 -18.80 -27.74
N ILE A 234 5.82 -17.76 -27.20
CA ILE A 234 4.63 -17.90 -26.38
C ILE A 234 3.43 -18.11 -27.31
N THR A 235 2.74 -19.24 -27.17
CA THR A 235 1.54 -19.56 -27.96
C THR A 235 0.27 -19.48 -27.11
N ALA A 236 -0.89 -19.31 -27.76
CA ALA A 236 -2.17 -19.37 -27.08
C ALA A 236 -2.39 -20.73 -26.36
N LYS A 237 -1.90 -21.84 -26.93
CA LYS A 237 -1.96 -23.17 -26.31
C LYS A 237 -1.15 -23.23 -25.01
N SER A 238 0.08 -22.71 -25.01
CA SER A 238 0.91 -22.67 -23.79
C SER A 238 0.31 -21.77 -22.72
N LEU A 239 -0.25 -20.61 -23.08
CA LEU A 239 -0.92 -19.73 -22.12
C LEU A 239 -2.17 -20.37 -21.53
N ASN A 240 -2.97 -21.06 -22.34
CA ASN A 240 -4.15 -21.79 -21.86
C ASN A 240 -3.78 -22.90 -20.88
N LEU A 241 -2.67 -23.62 -21.12
CA LEU A 241 -2.18 -24.64 -20.19
C LEU A 241 -1.71 -24.03 -18.86
N ILE A 242 -0.97 -22.92 -18.91
CA ILE A 242 -0.53 -22.21 -17.70
C ILE A 242 -1.75 -21.70 -16.90
N ARG A 243 -2.72 -21.09 -17.59
CA ARG A 243 -3.98 -20.64 -16.98
C ARG A 243 -4.73 -21.79 -16.32
N PHE A 244 -4.87 -22.91 -17.04
CA PHE A 244 -5.49 -24.12 -16.50
C PHE A 244 -4.75 -24.60 -15.25
N TYR A 245 -3.44 -24.78 -15.32
CA TYR A 245 -2.62 -25.23 -14.21
C TYR A 245 -2.76 -24.32 -12.98
N LEU A 246 -2.60 -23.01 -13.15
CA LEU A 246 -2.68 -22.04 -12.04
C LEU A 246 -4.04 -22.01 -11.35
N ASN A 247 -5.13 -22.30 -12.08
CA ASN A 247 -6.49 -22.37 -11.51
C ASN A 247 -6.80 -23.70 -10.79
N HIS A 248 -5.99 -24.75 -11.02
CA HIS A 248 -6.20 -26.08 -10.44
C HIS A 248 -5.04 -26.53 -9.54
N GLN A 249 -4.18 -25.59 -9.13
CA GLN A 249 -3.18 -25.80 -8.08
C GLN A 249 -3.80 -25.58 -6.71
N VAL A 250 -3.50 -26.47 -5.78
CA VAL A 250 -4.02 -26.42 -4.40
C VAL A 250 -3.30 -25.34 -3.60
N PHE A 251 -4.06 -24.52 -2.88
CA PHE A 251 -3.50 -23.63 -1.87
C PHE A 251 -3.04 -24.41 -0.65
N LEU A 252 -1.74 -24.71 -0.56
CA LEU A 252 -1.15 -25.39 0.60
C LEU A 252 -1.31 -24.57 1.90
N ARG A 253 -1.28 -23.24 1.78
CA ARG A 253 -1.44 -22.27 2.87
C ARG A 253 -2.28 -21.10 2.38
N SER A 254 -3.18 -20.60 3.22
CA SER A 254 -3.94 -19.39 2.98
C SER A 254 -4.24 -18.69 4.31
N GLN A 255 -4.34 -17.36 4.29
CA GLN A 255 -4.88 -16.59 5.42
C GLN A 255 -6.37 -16.90 5.64
N HIS A 256 -7.08 -17.25 4.56
CA HIS A 256 -8.49 -17.59 4.61
C HIS A 256 -8.64 -19.11 4.75
N ALA A 257 -9.11 -19.56 5.91
CA ALA A 257 -9.24 -20.99 6.23
C ALA A 257 -10.06 -21.76 5.17
N TYR A 258 -11.11 -21.15 4.62
CA TYR A 258 -11.97 -21.81 3.61
C TYR A 258 -11.29 -22.09 2.27
N MET A 259 -10.13 -21.47 1.99
CA MET A 259 -9.35 -21.69 0.78
C MET A 259 -8.25 -22.73 0.96
N GLN A 260 -7.86 -23.05 2.20
CA GLN A 260 -6.76 -23.97 2.45
C GLN A 260 -7.12 -25.38 1.98
N GLY A 261 -6.22 -26.01 1.22
CA GLY A 261 -6.45 -27.35 0.66
C GLY A 261 -7.36 -27.38 -0.57
N LYS A 262 -7.86 -26.22 -1.03
CA LYS A 262 -8.67 -26.09 -2.26
C LYS A 262 -7.90 -25.43 -3.38
N THR A 263 -8.35 -25.61 -4.61
CA THR A 263 -7.86 -24.86 -5.77
C THR A 263 -8.65 -23.55 -5.96
N PRO A 264 -8.11 -22.57 -6.71
CA PRO A 264 -8.89 -21.40 -7.12
C PRO A 264 -10.21 -21.76 -7.80
N ALA A 265 -10.23 -22.79 -8.66
CA ALA A 265 -11.44 -23.23 -9.34
C ALA A 265 -12.49 -23.76 -8.35
N GLU A 266 -12.09 -24.54 -7.35
CA GLU A 266 -13.01 -25.05 -6.31
C GLU A 266 -13.54 -23.91 -5.43
N VAL A 267 -12.69 -22.94 -5.09
CA VAL A 267 -13.10 -21.78 -4.30
C VAL A 267 -14.10 -20.93 -5.07
N LEU A 268 -13.85 -20.69 -6.36
CA LEU A 268 -14.70 -19.84 -7.20
C LEU A 268 -16.04 -20.52 -7.55
N THR A 269 -16.02 -21.82 -7.82
CA THR A 269 -17.21 -22.54 -8.33
C THR A 269 -17.98 -23.28 -7.24
N GLY A 270 -17.38 -23.50 -6.07
CA GLY A 270 -17.93 -24.35 -5.01
C GLY A 270 -17.95 -25.85 -5.34
N LYS A 271 -17.42 -26.26 -6.50
CA LYS A 271 -17.43 -27.65 -6.96
C LYS A 271 -16.04 -28.26 -6.83
N THR A 272 -15.96 -29.45 -6.25
CA THR A 272 -14.72 -30.23 -6.19
C THR A 272 -14.38 -30.78 -7.57
N HIS A 273 -13.09 -31.00 -7.82
CA HIS A 273 -12.65 -31.63 -9.07
C HIS A 273 -11.48 -32.61 -8.83
N PRO A 274 -11.25 -33.58 -9.73
CA PRO A 274 -10.08 -34.47 -9.68
C PRO A 274 -8.77 -33.68 -9.75
N ASN A 275 -7.63 -34.34 -9.55
CA ASN A 275 -6.36 -33.64 -9.70
C ASN A 275 -6.16 -33.14 -11.13
N TRP A 276 -5.52 -31.98 -11.29
CA TRP A 276 -5.34 -31.34 -12.59
C TRP A 276 -4.68 -32.24 -13.65
N LEU A 277 -3.80 -33.18 -13.25
CA LEU A 277 -3.23 -34.16 -14.18
C LEU A 277 -4.29 -35.13 -14.73
N GLU A 278 -5.19 -35.59 -13.87
CA GLU A 278 -6.29 -36.50 -14.25
C GLU A 278 -7.29 -35.79 -15.15
N MET A 279 -7.55 -34.51 -14.88
CA MET A 279 -8.38 -33.66 -15.74
C MET A 279 -7.79 -33.44 -17.14
N LEU A 280 -6.47 -33.56 -17.29
CA LEU A 280 -5.78 -33.54 -18.58
C LEU A 280 -5.63 -34.94 -19.21
N GLY A 281 -6.22 -35.98 -18.60
CA GLY A 281 -6.19 -37.35 -19.09
C GLY A 281 -4.94 -38.16 -18.68
N PHE A 282 -4.08 -37.62 -17.81
CA PHE A 282 -2.90 -38.34 -17.32
C PHE A 282 -3.24 -39.21 -16.11
N LYS A 283 -2.59 -40.38 -16.01
CA LYS A 283 -2.66 -41.23 -14.83
C LYS A 283 -1.62 -40.77 -13.80
N ARG A 284 -2.07 -40.46 -12.59
CA ARG A 284 -1.15 -40.09 -11.50
C ARG A 284 -0.38 -41.30 -10.99
N PHE A 285 0.92 -41.12 -10.83
CA PHE A 285 1.72 -42.06 -10.06
C PHE A 285 1.33 -41.98 -8.59
N LYS A 286 0.88 -43.10 -8.02
CA LYS A 286 0.66 -43.25 -6.58
C LYS A 286 1.79 -44.12 -6.06
N ARG A 287 2.64 -43.60 -5.17
CA ARG A 287 3.54 -44.47 -4.41
C ARG A 287 2.68 -45.35 -3.52
N THR A 288 2.92 -46.66 -3.57
CA THR A 288 2.39 -47.61 -2.58
C THR A 288 2.83 -47.14 -1.19
N ALA A 289 1.88 -47.11 -0.26
CA ALA A 289 2.09 -46.66 1.12
C ALA A 289 3.07 -47.57 1.86
#